data_AF-A0A7X6YLB7-F1
#
_entry.id   AF-A0A7X6YLB7-F1
#
_cell.length_a   1.000
_cell.length_b   1.000
_cell.length_c   1.000
_cell.angle_alpha   90.00
_cell.angle_beta   90.00
_cell.angle_gamma   90.00
#
_symmetry.space_group_name_H-M   'P 1'
#
loop_
_entity.id
_entity.type
_entity.pdbx_description
1 polymer ?
#
loop_
_entity_poly.entity_id
_entity_poly.type
_entity_poly.pdbx_seq_one_letter_code
_entity_poly.pdbx_strand_id
1 'polypeptide(L)'
;MILKKKIHGGGNRKITQTSTKKEVVYQEINGEKVPVTQSIIKPKIEGAIVTAVGANDIEVKTNIVQAVEAATGLATHKIQVFEMIN
;
A
#
# COMPACT_ATOMS: atom_id res chain seq x y z
N MET A 1 -18.95 -12.63 -3.23
CA MET A 1 -20.01 -13.49 -2.67
C MET A 1 -19.44 -14.25 -1.47
N ILE A 2 -19.89 -13.97 -0.24
CA ILE A 2 -19.38 -14.64 0.96
C ILE A 2 -20.29 -15.84 1.23
N LEU A 3 -19.79 -17.05 0.99
CA LEU A 3 -20.52 -18.27 1.31
C LEU A 3 -20.24 -18.64 2.78
N LYS A 4 -21.13 -18.24 3.71
CA LYS A 4 -21.07 -18.71 5.09
C LYS A 4 -21.79 -20.06 5.19
N LYS A 5 -21.05 -21.16 5.31
CA LYS A 5 -21.60 -22.46 5.71
C LYS A 5 -21.27 -22.71 7.19
N LYS A 6 -22.30 -22.92 8.01
CA LYS A 6 -22.19 -23.23 9.45
C LYS A 6 -22.21 -24.75 9.62
N ILE A 7 -21.22 -25.31 10.32
CA ILE A 7 -21.18 -26.72 10.75
C ILE A 7 -21.31 -26.77 12.28
N HIS A 8 -22.12 -27.69 12.78
CA HIS A 8 -22.40 -27.88 14.21
C HIS A 8 -21.26 -28.69 14.85
N GLY A 9 -20.31 -27.99 15.46
CA GLY A 9 -19.13 -28.55 16.13
C GLY A 9 -18.00 -27.53 16.08
N GLY A 10 -17.60 -27.02 17.25
CA GLY A 10 -16.81 -25.79 17.42
C GLY A 10 -15.61 -25.65 16.49
N GLY A 11 -15.62 -24.59 15.67
CA GLY A 11 -14.49 -24.19 14.84
C GLY A 11 -14.90 -23.26 13.69
N ASN A 12 -14.92 -21.95 13.94
CA ASN A 12 -15.16 -20.95 12.89
C ASN A 12 -13.92 -20.80 11.99
N ARG A 13 -13.84 -21.57 10.90
CA ARG A 13 -12.81 -21.38 9.87
C ARG A 13 -13.29 -20.32 8.87
N LYS A 14 -12.76 -19.10 8.96
CA LYS A 14 -13.01 -18.02 7.98
C LYS A 14 -12.14 -18.25 6.75
N ILE A 15 -12.71 -18.85 5.70
CA ILE A 15 -12.03 -19.02 4.42
C ILE A 15 -12.25 -17.75 3.60
N THR A 16 -11.21 -16.94 3.43
CA THR A 16 -11.24 -15.73 2.60
C THR A 16 -10.65 -16.09 1.23
N GLN A 17 -11.49 -16.31 0.22
CA GLN A 17 -11.04 -16.49 -1.16
C GLN A 17 -10.97 -15.12 -1.84
N THR A 18 -9.76 -14.59 -2.02
CA THR A 18 -9.52 -13.38 -2.82
C THR A 18 -9.30 -13.80 -4.28
N SER A 19 -10.39 -13.88 -5.06
CA SER A 19 -10.29 -14.09 -6.51
C SER A 19 -10.03 -12.75 -7.20
N THR A 20 -8.79 -12.50 -7.61
CA THR A 20 -8.43 -11.29 -8.37
C THR A 20 -8.60 -11.58 -9.85
N LYS A 21 -9.76 -11.28 -10.42
CA LYS A 21 -9.99 -11.33 -11.87
C LYS A 21 -9.30 -10.12 -12.50
N LYS A 22 -8.17 -10.33 -13.19
CA LYS A 22 -7.55 -9.32 -14.06
C LYS A 22 -8.04 -9.58 -15.48
N GLU A 23 -8.89 -8.71 -15.99
CA GLU A 23 -9.41 -8.78 -17.35
C GLU A 23 -8.49 -7.96 -18.26
N VAL A 24 -7.83 -8.61 -19.21
CA VAL A 24 -6.91 -7.95 -20.16
C VAL A 24 -7.74 -7.55 -21.38
N VAL A 25 -8.01 -6.26 -21.54
CA VAL A 25 -8.74 -5.71 -22.70
C VAL A 25 -7.72 -5.39 -23.80
N TYR A 26 -7.97 -5.86 -25.03
CA TYR A 26 -7.14 -5.57 -26.20
C TYR A 26 -7.88 -4.59 -27.11
N GLN A 27 -7.17 -3.59 -27.64
CA GLN A 27 -7.70 -2.67 -28.65
C GLN A 27 -7.03 -2.99 -29.98
N GLU A 28 -7.84 -3.22 -31.00
CA GLU A 28 -7.37 -3.49 -32.35
C GLU A 28 -7.24 -2.15 -33.09
N ILE A 29 -6.00 -1.74 -33.39
CA ILE A 29 -5.71 -0.54 -34.18
C ILE A 29 -4.99 -1.03 -35.45
N ASN A 30 -5.57 -0.78 -36.62
CA ASN A 30 -4.98 -1.11 -37.92
C ASN A 30 -4.53 -2.58 -38.08
N GLY A 31 -5.29 -3.53 -37.52
CA GLY A 31 -4.97 -4.98 -37.59
C GLY A 31 -3.88 -5.44 -36.62
N GLU A 32 -3.34 -4.54 -35.80
CA GLU A 32 -2.38 -4.85 -34.75
C GLU A 32 -3.08 -4.87 -33.38
N LYS A 33 -2.97 -5.99 -32.68
CA LYS A 33 -3.58 -6.18 -31.34
C LYS A 33 -2.72 -5.49 -30.29
N VAL A 34 -3.05 -4.27 -29.92
CA VAL A 34 -2.35 -3.55 -28.86
C VAL A 34 -3.08 -3.81 -27.53
N PRO A 35 -2.41 -4.34 -26.49
CA PRO A 35 -3.02 -4.46 -25.17
C PRO A 35 -3.37 -3.06 -24.64
N VAL A 36 -4.60 -2.85 -24.17
CA VAL A 36 -4.98 -1.62 -23.45
C VAL A 36 -4.41 -1.73 -22.05
N THR A 37 -3.14 -1.40 -21.90
CA THR A 37 -2.42 -1.46 -20.63
C THR A 37 -2.95 -0.40 -19.66
N GLN A 38 -4.01 -0.72 -18.92
CA GLN A 38 -4.48 0.07 -17.78
C GLN A 38 -4.06 -0.56 -16.46
N SER A 39 -2.75 -0.59 -16.20
CA SER A 39 -2.20 -0.49 -14.86
C SER A 39 -0.69 -0.45 -14.96
N ILE A 40 -0.13 0.76 -15.00
CA ILE A 40 1.23 0.98 -14.52
C ILE A 40 1.17 0.63 -13.03
N ILE A 41 1.63 -0.57 -12.68
CA ILE A 41 1.75 -0.98 -11.28
C ILE A 41 2.72 0.01 -10.65
N LYS A 42 2.19 0.94 -9.85
CA LYS A 42 3.04 1.88 -9.12
C LYS A 42 4.00 1.06 -8.25
N PRO A 43 5.29 1.43 -8.23
CA PRO A 43 6.26 0.72 -7.40
C PRO A 43 5.79 0.75 -5.94
N LYS A 44 5.97 -0.36 -5.24
CA LYS A 44 5.65 -0.46 -3.83
C LYS A 44 6.73 0.27 -3.03
N ILE A 45 6.34 1.23 -2.22
CA ILE A 45 7.25 1.96 -1.33
C ILE A 45 7.51 1.09 -0.09
N GLU A 46 8.78 0.82 0.22
CA GLU A 46 9.15 -0.04 1.34
C GLU A 46 9.50 0.73 2.63
N GLY A 47 9.89 2.00 2.53
CA GLY A 47 10.18 2.86 3.69
C GLY A 47 10.53 4.29 3.27
N ALA A 48 10.71 5.17 4.25
CA ALA A 48 11.05 6.58 4.07
C ALA A 48 12.11 7.04 5.07
N ILE A 49 13.04 7.88 4.61
CA ILE A 49 14.02 8.55 5.45
C ILE A 49 13.79 10.07 5.30
N VAL A 50 13.72 10.76 6.43
CA VAL A 50 13.49 12.21 6.49
C VAL A 50 14.59 12.84 7.33
N THR A 51 15.13 13.95 6.86
CA THR A 51 16.09 14.76 7.62
C THR A 51 15.51 16.17 7.74
N ALA A 52 15.39 16.67 8.97
CA ALA A 52 14.81 17.97 9.24
C ALA A 52 15.52 18.69 10.38
N VAL A 53 15.59 20.02 10.31
CA VAL A 53 16.11 20.86 11.38
C VAL A 53 15.15 20.78 12.58
N GLY A 54 15.70 20.55 13.78
CA GLY A 54 14.89 20.43 14.99
C GLY A 54 14.17 19.08 15.14
N ALA A 55 14.48 18.07 14.32
CA ALA A 55 13.91 16.72 14.47
C ALA A 55 14.43 15.94 15.70
N ASN A 56 15.22 16.59 16.56
CA ASN A 56 15.51 16.17 17.92
C ASN A 56 14.29 16.35 18.84
N ASP A 57 13.49 17.38 18.57
CA ASP A 57 12.26 17.65 19.30
C ASP A 57 11.23 16.53 19.02
N ILE A 58 10.67 15.99 20.09
CA ILE A 58 9.74 14.86 20.03
C ILE A 58 8.42 15.26 19.34
N GLU A 59 7.94 16.49 19.53
CA GLU A 59 6.72 16.98 18.88
C GLU A 59 6.96 17.10 17.37
N VAL A 60 8.08 17.72 16.98
CA VAL A 60 8.46 17.86 15.56
C VAL A 60 8.62 16.50 14.90
N LYS A 61 9.33 15.57 15.55
CA LYS A 61 9.55 14.21 15.05
C LYS A 61 8.24 13.44 14.90
N THR A 62 7.34 13.54 15.88
CA THR A 62 6.03 12.88 15.84
C THR A 62 5.17 13.43 14.72
N ASN A 63 5.14 14.76 14.56
CA ASN A 63 4.38 15.42 13.50
C ASN A 63 4.89 14.98 12.10
N ILE A 64 6.21 14.88 11.91
CA ILE A 64 6.80 14.43 10.65
C ILE A 64 6.41 12.98 10.36
N VAL A 65 6.53 12.07 11.34
CA VAL A 65 6.17 10.65 11.14
C VAL A 65 4.70 10.50 10.76
N GLN A 66 3.79 11.21 11.44
CA GLN A 66 2.36 11.18 11.15
C GLN A 66 2.04 11.75 9.76
N ALA A 67 2.69 12.84 9.36
CA ALA A 67 2.49 13.43 8.03
C ALA A 67 2.95 12.47 6.91
N VAL A 68 4.09 11.81 7.09
CA VAL A 68 4.61 10.82 6.12
C VAL A 68 3.72 9.58 6.08
N GLU A 69 3.26 9.09 7.22
CA GLU A 69 2.29 7.98 7.30
C GLU A 69 1.00 8.32 6.56
N ALA A 70 0.42 9.51 6.76
CA ALA A 70 -0.80 9.94 6.09
C ALA A 70 -0.62 10.14 4.58
N ALA A 71 0.52 10.66 4.14
CA ALA A 71 0.79 10.92 2.72
C ALA A 71 1.08 9.65 1.91
N THR A 72 1.72 8.64 2.53
CA THR A 72 2.25 7.46 1.82
C THR A 72 1.58 6.16 2.21
N GLY A 73 0.87 6.11 3.34
CA GLY A 73 0.37 4.88 3.95
C GLY A 73 1.47 3.98 4.52
N LEU A 74 2.70 4.49 4.69
CA LEU A 74 3.78 3.76 5.32
C LEU A 74 3.54 3.66 6.83
N ALA A 75 3.70 2.45 7.37
CA ALA A 75 3.67 2.25 8.81
C ALA A 75 4.84 2.98 9.48
N THR A 76 4.59 3.52 10.68
CA THR A 76 5.56 4.32 11.46
C THR A 76 6.93 3.66 11.64
N HIS A 77 7.00 2.34 11.82
CA HIS A 77 8.26 1.60 11.96
C HIS A 77 9.13 1.57 10.69
N LYS A 78 8.59 1.99 9.53
CA LYS A 78 9.30 2.09 8.25
C LYS A 78 9.75 3.51 7.93
N ILE A 79 9.47 4.47 8.81
CA ILE A 79 9.80 5.88 8.65
C ILE A 79 10.91 6.20 9.65
N GLN A 80 12.04 6.70 9.13
CA GLN A 80 13.18 7.10 9.94
C GLN A 80 13.36 8.61 9.82
N VAL A 81 13.41 9.31 10.95
CA VAL A 81 13.57 10.76 11.00
C VAL A 81 14.86 11.09 11.74
N PHE A 82 15.72 11.87 11.08
CA PHE A 82 17.01 12.32 11.58
C PHE A 82 17.05 13.84 11.70
N GLU A 83 17.80 14.32 12.68
CA GLU A 83 18.11 15.74 12.79
C GLU A 83 19.13 16.15 11.72
N MET A 84 18.86 17.27 11.05
CA MET A 84 19.82 17.92 10.16
C MET A 84 20.74 18.81 10.99
N ILE A 85 22.03 18.47 11.04
CA ILE A 85 23.06 19.30 11.67
C ILE A 85 23.66 20.20 10.58
N ASN A 86 23.67 21.51 10.81
CA ASN A 86 24.23 22.52 9.91
C ASN A 86 25.53 23.11 10.46
#